data_AF-A0A1V5XG62-F1
#
_entry.id   AF-A0A1V5XG62-F1
#
_cell.length_a   1.000
_cell.length_b   1.000
_cell.length_c   1.000
_cell.angle_alpha   90.00
_cell.angle_beta   90.00
_cell.angle_gamma   90.00
#
_symmetry.space_group_name_H-M   'P 1'
#
loop_
_entity.id
_entity.type
_entity.pdbx_description
1 polymer ?
#
loop_
_entity_poly.entity_id
_entity_poly.type
_entity_poly.pdbx_seq_one_letter_code
_entity_poly.pdbx_strand_id
1 'polypeptide(L)'
;MTAWIAPASVWLILCAIPCVAWLYFLWRLPPHRTSAFAAWGTAVLGAFMGVASSWIQRFVVELTGLEQAVSTFGAPSGLLYFLVFAAPLAEGAKVLAAWPALRSAHVDERYDGFLFASASSCGFAASQSAVALLSARIDIDVMLRVMLLLIAHPLMSSFWGHALGKMRRFRIPTGSFILSWTLATLVHGLLLHLTRSTSWFALVAAFPVLGGLAFATGWAARDLLARFAVSARPSRQSMLSLLPSPSLHAVRHALRRTDRPIMVHWIVVGALTTTGVMLTMVVLAVWFGHQVGLDFSAIEREDTTARAIVPLVLITVSILAAFPVSGYLITKASGSDNVLEPALSATLAIAAVLIMLGIAAPVALVFALAFAPIAFGLACSGAWFGLDK
;
A
#
# COMPACT_ATOMS: atom_id res chain seq x y z
N MET A 1 -29.06 -25.83 -3.32
CA MET A 1 -28.92 -24.40 -3.69
C MET A 1 -28.34 -24.35 -5.10
N THR A 2 -29.15 -23.93 -6.08
CA THR A 2 -28.70 -23.69 -7.45
C THR A 2 -27.83 -22.44 -7.44
N ALA A 3 -26.53 -22.59 -7.76
CA ALA A 3 -25.65 -21.45 -7.91
C ALA A 3 -26.13 -20.65 -9.13
N TRP A 4 -26.65 -19.44 -8.89
CA TRP A 4 -26.97 -18.50 -9.95
C TRP A 4 -25.66 -18.09 -10.61
N ILE A 5 -25.37 -18.67 -11.77
CA ILE A 5 -24.26 -18.22 -12.62
C ILE A 5 -24.73 -16.93 -13.28
N ALA A 6 -24.44 -15.80 -12.64
CA ALA A 6 -24.63 -14.51 -13.29
C ALA A 6 -23.80 -14.49 -14.59
N PRO A 7 -24.33 -13.96 -15.70
CA PRO A 7 -23.59 -13.90 -16.95
C PRO A 7 -22.31 -13.06 -16.76
N ALA A 8 -21.24 -13.41 -17.48
CA ALA A 8 -19.94 -12.76 -17.33
C ALA A 8 -19.97 -11.23 -17.49
N SER A 9 -20.94 -10.73 -18.26
CA SER A 9 -21.21 -9.29 -18.41
C SER A 9 -21.53 -8.60 -17.08
N VAL A 10 -22.24 -9.25 -16.17
CA VAL A 10 -22.61 -8.66 -14.86
C VAL A 10 -21.37 -8.42 -14.01
N TRP A 11 -20.46 -9.39 -13.92
CA TRP A 11 -19.23 -9.23 -13.14
C TRP A 11 -18.30 -8.16 -13.72
N LEU A 12 -18.18 -8.12 -15.05
CA LEU A 12 -17.42 -7.07 -15.72
C LEU A 12 -17.99 -5.68 -15.41
N ILE A 13 -19.30 -5.50 -15.47
CA ILE A 13 -19.97 -4.23 -15.15
C ILE A 13 -19.71 -3.85 -13.69
N LEU A 14 -19.92 -4.77 -12.75
CA LEU A 14 -19.75 -4.52 -11.32
C LEU A 14 -18.31 -4.12 -10.97
N CYS A 15 -17.31 -4.80 -11.56
CA CYS A 15 -15.90 -4.45 -11.34
C CYS A 15 -15.48 -3.17 -12.08
N ALA A 16 -16.16 -2.81 -13.18
CA ALA A 16 -15.87 -1.59 -13.93
C ALA A 16 -16.39 -0.32 -13.22
N ILE A 17 -17.51 -0.36 -12.50
CA ILE A 17 -18.10 0.81 -11.82
C ILE A 17 -17.10 1.59 -10.96
N PRO A 18 -16.40 0.99 -9.97
CA PRO A 18 -15.45 1.74 -9.14
C PRO A 18 -14.27 2.27 -9.94
N CYS A 19 -13.83 1.54 -10.96
CA CYS A 19 -12.77 1.97 -11.87
C CYS A 19 -13.19 3.18 -12.72
N VAL A 20 -14.42 3.17 -13.25
CA VAL A 20 -15.01 4.28 -14.01
C VAL A 20 -15.14 5.51 -13.12
N ALA A 21 -15.64 5.35 -11.89
CA ALA A 21 -15.77 6.44 -10.92
C ALA A 21 -14.40 7.04 -10.56
N TRP A 22 -13.39 6.20 -10.32
CA TRP A 22 -12.02 6.63 -10.05
C TRP A 22 -11.42 7.42 -11.21
N LEU A 23 -11.51 6.89 -12.44
CA LEU A 23 -10.97 7.56 -13.62
C LEU A 23 -11.72 8.85 -13.96
N TYR A 24 -13.03 8.88 -13.78
CA TYR A 24 -13.81 10.09 -13.93
C TYR A 24 -13.39 11.15 -12.90
N PHE A 25 -13.20 10.77 -11.64
CA PHE A 25 -12.71 11.66 -10.60
C PHE A 25 -11.33 12.23 -10.94
N LEU A 26 -10.38 11.37 -11.34
CA LEU A 26 -9.04 11.82 -11.74
C LEU A 26 -9.08 12.73 -12.96
N TRP A 27 -9.83 12.36 -14.00
CA TRP A 27 -9.97 13.18 -15.19
C TRP A 27 -10.57 14.57 -14.89
N ARG A 28 -11.42 14.66 -13.86
CA ARG A 28 -12.00 15.91 -13.34
C ARG A 28 -11.06 16.72 -12.44
N LEU A 29 -9.84 16.25 -12.16
CA LEU A 29 -8.84 17.07 -11.48
C LEU A 29 -8.10 17.96 -12.49
N PRO A 30 -7.92 19.26 -12.21
CA PRO A 30 -7.06 20.10 -13.03
C PRO A 30 -5.60 19.64 -12.90
N PRO A 31 -4.77 19.87 -13.93
CA PRO A 31 -5.05 20.51 -15.23
C PRO A 31 -5.71 19.59 -16.29
N HIS A 32 -6.79 20.07 -16.94
CA HIS A 32 -7.51 19.33 -18.00
C HIS A 32 -6.88 19.56 -19.38
N ARG A 33 -5.80 18.86 -19.71
CA ARG A 33 -5.25 18.87 -21.08
C ARG A 33 -5.25 17.52 -21.76
N THR A 34 -5.40 16.44 -21.01
CA THR A 34 -5.34 15.08 -21.52
C THR A 34 -6.65 14.67 -22.20
N SER A 35 -6.55 14.04 -23.37
CA SER A 35 -7.70 13.48 -24.07
C SER A 35 -8.34 12.35 -23.25
N ALA A 36 -9.63 12.48 -22.93
CA ALA A 36 -10.40 11.44 -22.25
C ALA A 36 -10.30 10.10 -23.01
N PHE A 37 -10.30 10.14 -24.34
CA PHE A 37 -10.16 8.96 -25.18
C PHE A 37 -8.85 8.21 -24.92
N ALA A 38 -7.73 8.92 -24.70
CA ALA A 38 -6.46 8.29 -24.38
C ALA A 38 -6.50 7.59 -23.02
N ALA A 39 -7.14 8.20 -22.01
CA ALA A 39 -7.27 7.59 -20.69
C ALA A 39 -8.16 6.34 -20.74
N TRP A 40 -9.33 6.44 -21.38
CA TRP A 40 -10.24 5.28 -21.54
C TRP A 40 -9.62 4.18 -22.40
N GLY A 41 -8.94 4.51 -23.51
CA GLY A 41 -8.22 3.54 -24.33
C GLY A 41 -7.12 2.82 -23.54
N THR A 42 -6.42 3.54 -22.66
CA THR A 42 -5.41 2.96 -21.76
C THR A 42 -6.04 1.99 -20.76
N ALA A 43 -7.22 2.32 -20.22
CA ALA A 43 -7.96 1.42 -19.35
C ALA A 43 -8.43 0.15 -20.08
N VAL A 44 -8.94 0.28 -21.31
CA VAL A 44 -9.31 -0.87 -22.15
C VAL A 44 -8.09 -1.77 -22.40
N LEU A 45 -6.95 -1.20 -22.77
CA LEU A 45 -5.72 -1.97 -22.96
C LEU A 45 -5.26 -2.64 -21.66
N GLY A 46 -5.40 -1.94 -20.53
CA GLY A 46 -5.17 -2.51 -19.20
C GLY A 46 -6.05 -3.72 -18.91
N ALA A 47 -7.32 -3.69 -19.30
CA ALA A 47 -8.23 -4.82 -19.15
C ALA A 47 -7.81 -6.03 -20.00
N PHE A 48 -7.40 -5.82 -21.25
CA PHE A 48 -6.84 -6.89 -22.08
C PHE A 48 -5.60 -7.52 -21.44
N MET A 49 -4.69 -6.69 -20.93
CA MET A 49 -3.48 -7.13 -20.24
C MET A 49 -3.79 -7.88 -18.93
N GLY A 50 -4.87 -7.50 -18.22
CA GLY A 50 -5.34 -8.21 -17.03
C GLY A 50 -5.82 -9.62 -17.33
N VAL A 51 -6.63 -9.80 -18.38
CA VAL A 51 -7.07 -11.13 -18.84
C VAL A 51 -5.88 -11.98 -19.26
N ALA A 52 -4.97 -11.44 -20.08
CA ALA A 52 -3.78 -12.16 -20.53
C ALA A 52 -2.88 -12.57 -19.35
N SER A 53 -2.67 -11.67 -18.38
CA SER A 53 -1.90 -11.97 -17.17
C SER A 53 -2.57 -13.07 -16.34
N SER A 54 -3.89 -13.04 -16.16
CA SER A 54 -4.62 -14.10 -15.46
C SER A 54 -4.46 -15.47 -16.14
N TRP A 55 -4.51 -15.50 -17.47
CA TRP A 55 -4.34 -16.74 -18.22
C TRP A 55 -2.92 -17.32 -18.05
N ILE A 56 -1.88 -16.48 -18.20
CA ILE A 56 -0.49 -16.88 -17.99
C ILE A 56 -0.27 -17.39 -16.55
N GLN A 57 -0.82 -16.69 -15.55
CA GLN A 57 -0.70 -17.11 -14.14
C GLN A 57 -1.35 -18.46 -13.89
N ARG A 58 -2.56 -18.71 -14.41
CA ARG A 58 -3.23 -20.02 -14.29
C ARG A 58 -2.39 -21.13 -14.92
N PHE A 59 -1.92 -20.90 -16.15
CA PHE A 59 -1.05 -21.86 -16.85
C PHE A 59 0.19 -22.22 -16.03
N VAL A 60 0.88 -21.23 -15.44
CA VAL A 60 2.06 -21.49 -14.61
C VAL A 60 1.71 -22.22 -13.32
N VAL A 61 0.62 -21.88 -12.65
CA VAL A 61 0.17 -22.58 -11.44
C VAL A 61 -0.17 -24.04 -11.72
N GLU A 62 -0.89 -24.31 -12.82
CA GLU A 62 -1.23 -25.67 -13.29
C GLU A 62 0.05 -26.46 -13.65
N LEU A 63 0.98 -25.84 -14.38
CA LEU A 63 2.23 -26.47 -14.80
C LEU A 63 3.14 -26.83 -13.61
N THR A 64 3.12 -26.01 -12.55
CA THR A 64 4.01 -26.16 -11.39
C THR A 64 3.38 -26.88 -10.21
N GLY A 65 2.07 -27.16 -10.25
CA GLY A 65 1.33 -27.77 -9.14
C GLY A 65 1.25 -26.89 -7.89
N LEU A 66 1.37 -25.56 -8.04
CA LEU A 66 1.41 -24.62 -6.90
C LEU A 66 0.04 -24.24 -6.34
N GLU A 67 -1.05 -24.88 -6.77
CA GLU A 67 -2.43 -24.52 -6.42
C GLU A 67 -2.67 -24.43 -4.89
N GLN A 68 -2.18 -25.43 -4.15
CA GLN A 68 -2.32 -25.47 -2.70
C GLN A 68 -1.46 -24.39 -2.04
N ALA A 69 -0.24 -24.16 -2.52
CA ALA A 69 0.66 -23.15 -1.98
C ALA A 69 0.13 -21.72 -2.16
N VAL A 70 -0.48 -21.44 -3.32
CA VAL A 70 -1.04 -20.12 -3.68
C VAL A 70 -2.28 -19.77 -2.84
N SER A 71 -3.02 -20.78 -2.36
CA SER A 71 -4.22 -20.61 -1.53
C SER A 71 -3.95 -20.70 -0.03
N THR A 72 -2.78 -21.18 0.38
CA THR A 72 -2.43 -21.38 1.79
C THR A 72 -1.73 -20.14 2.36
N PHE A 73 -2.30 -19.57 3.42
CA PHE A 73 -1.68 -18.46 4.12
C PHE A 73 -0.32 -18.85 4.70
N GLY A 74 0.67 -17.97 4.56
CA GLY A 74 2.00 -18.21 5.13
C GLY A 74 2.86 -19.24 4.39
N ALA A 75 2.36 -19.89 3.35
CA ALA A 75 3.15 -20.81 2.52
C ALA A 75 4.27 -20.04 1.80
N PRO A 76 5.56 -20.34 2.08
CA PRO A 76 6.68 -19.59 1.50
C PRO A 76 6.73 -19.68 -0.03
N SER A 77 6.38 -20.83 -0.60
CA SER A 77 6.32 -21.06 -2.05
C SER A 77 5.24 -20.21 -2.74
N GLY A 78 4.08 -20.03 -2.11
CA GLY A 78 3.03 -19.13 -2.60
C GLY A 78 3.51 -17.68 -2.60
N LEU A 79 4.13 -17.24 -1.50
CA LEU A 79 4.69 -15.89 -1.39
C LEU A 79 5.78 -15.63 -2.45
N LEU A 80 6.70 -16.57 -2.64
CA LEU A 80 7.75 -16.48 -3.66
C LEU A 80 7.15 -16.41 -5.07
N TYR A 81 6.15 -17.24 -5.38
CA TYR A 81 5.43 -17.18 -6.65
C TYR A 81 4.82 -15.79 -6.88
N PHE A 82 4.16 -15.20 -5.88
CA PHE A 82 3.58 -13.88 -6.03
C PHE A 82 4.62 -12.77 -6.19
N LEU A 83 5.70 -12.80 -5.41
CA LEU A 83 6.75 -11.76 -5.43
C LEU A 83 7.63 -11.81 -6.68
N VAL A 84 8.00 -13.01 -7.13
CA VAL A 84 8.99 -13.20 -8.19
C VAL A 84 8.35 -13.33 -9.57
N PHE A 85 7.09 -13.78 -9.64
CA PHE A 85 6.43 -14.03 -10.92
C PHE A 85 5.14 -13.22 -11.10
N ALA A 86 4.12 -13.44 -10.26
CA ALA A 86 2.78 -12.92 -10.55
C ALA A 86 2.73 -11.38 -10.49
N ALA A 87 3.33 -10.77 -9.46
CA ALA A 87 3.32 -9.31 -9.33
C ALA A 87 4.21 -8.60 -10.37
N PRO A 88 5.45 -9.05 -10.66
CA PRO A 88 6.25 -8.46 -11.75
C PRO A 88 5.54 -8.55 -13.10
N LEU A 89 4.90 -9.70 -13.40
CA LEU A 89 4.10 -9.88 -14.61
C LEU A 89 2.94 -8.87 -14.65
N ALA A 90 2.21 -8.72 -13.54
CA ALA A 90 1.07 -7.82 -13.47
C ALA A 90 1.47 -6.33 -13.60
N GLU A 91 2.49 -5.87 -12.86
CA GLU A 91 2.96 -4.49 -12.95
C GLU A 91 3.61 -4.20 -14.32
N GLY A 92 4.37 -5.14 -14.89
CA GLY A 92 4.90 -5.02 -16.24
C GLY A 92 3.79 -4.89 -17.28
N ALA A 93 2.73 -5.70 -17.19
CA ALA A 93 1.59 -5.66 -18.10
C ALA A 93 0.82 -4.33 -18.02
N LYS A 94 0.68 -3.74 -16.83
CA LYS A 94 0.09 -2.38 -16.67
C LYS A 94 0.96 -1.30 -17.31
N VAL A 95 2.29 -1.36 -17.12
CA VAL A 95 3.23 -0.43 -17.77
C VAL A 95 3.14 -0.56 -19.29
N LEU A 96 3.10 -1.78 -19.83
CA LEU A 96 2.91 -2.03 -21.26
C LEU A 96 1.58 -1.46 -21.77
N ALA A 97 0.50 -1.56 -21.00
CA ALA A 97 -0.78 -0.95 -21.35
C ALA A 97 -0.75 0.59 -21.33
N ALA A 98 -0.03 1.20 -20.40
CA ALA A 98 0.10 2.66 -20.32
C ALA A 98 1.06 3.23 -21.40
N TRP A 99 1.98 2.40 -21.91
CA TRP A 99 3.08 2.82 -22.76
C TRP A 99 2.68 3.57 -24.04
N PRO A 100 1.67 3.14 -24.82
CA PRO A 100 1.28 3.84 -26.05
C PRO A 100 0.79 5.27 -25.78
N ALA A 101 -0.01 5.45 -24.73
CA ALA A 101 -0.51 6.76 -24.34
C ALA A 101 0.64 7.68 -23.93
N LEU A 102 1.58 7.19 -23.12
CA LEU A 102 2.75 7.94 -22.66
C LEU A 102 3.71 8.36 -23.77
N ARG A 103 3.76 7.59 -24.86
CA ARG A 103 4.53 7.93 -26.06
C ARG A 103 3.80 8.92 -26.98
N SER A 104 2.49 9.08 -26.84
CA SER A 104 1.72 9.98 -27.70
C SER A 104 2.11 11.43 -27.48
N ALA A 105 2.04 12.27 -28.53
CA ALA A 105 2.41 13.68 -28.43
C ALA A 105 1.55 14.47 -27.43
N HIS A 106 0.36 13.99 -27.08
CA HIS A 106 -0.63 14.66 -26.23
C HIS A 106 -0.33 14.68 -24.71
N VAL A 107 0.79 14.10 -24.27
CA VAL A 107 1.15 13.94 -22.84
C VAL A 107 2.15 15.00 -22.42
N ASP A 108 1.73 16.21 -22.08
CA ASP A 108 2.68 17.28 -21.79
C ASP A 108 2.99 17.46 -20.30
N GLU A 109 2.24 16.82 -19.42
CA GLU A 109 2.30 17.11 -17.99
C GLU A 109 2.64 15.88 -17.14
N ARG A 110 3.29 16.13 -15.99
CA ARG A 110 3.64 15.05 -15.03
C ARG A 110 2.40 14.31 -14.53
N TYR A 111 1.26 15.00 -14.50
CA TYR A 111 -0.02 14.44 -14.09
C TYR A 111 -0.49 13.34 -15.04
N ASP A 112 -0.20 13.45 -16.33
CA ASP A 112 -0.60 12.46 -17.33
C ASP A 112 0.01 11.07 -17.02
N GLY A 113 1.24 11.04 -16.51
CA GLY A 113 1.88 9.79 -16.06
C GLY A 113 1.09 9.08 -14.96
N PHE A 114 0.58 9.85 -14.00
CA PHE A 114 -0.28 9.35 -12.92
C PHE A 114 -1.65 8.89 -13.46
N LEU A 115 -2.25 9.68 -14.36
CA LEU A 115 -3.55 9.38 -14.96
C LEU A 115 -3.52 8.09 -15.79
N PHE A 116 -2.54 7.93 -16.69
CA PHE A 116 -2.44 6.72 -17.53
C PHE A 116 -2.05 5.47 -16.76
N ALA A 117 -1.19 5.60 -15.73
CA ALA A 117 -0.90 4.49 -14.84
C ALA A 117 -2.14 4.05 -14.06
N SER A 118 -2.91 5.00 -13.52
CA SER A 118 -4.19 4.71 -12.88
C SER A 118 -5.19 4.08 -13.85
N ALA A 119 -5.30 4.60 -15.07
CA ALA A 119 -6.18 4.07 -16.11
C ALA A 119 -5.86 2.63 -16.47
N SER A 120 -4.60 2.34 -16.81
CA SER A 120 -4.15 0.98 -17.14
C SER A 120 -4.42 0.03 -15.97
N SER A 121 -4.15 0.47 -14.75
CA SER A 121 -4.33 -0.35 -13.57
C SER A 121 -5.80 -0.58 -13.21
N CYS A 122 -6.69 0.40 -13.44
CA CYS A 122 -8.13 0.25 -13.26
C CYS A 122 -8.70 -0.82 -14.20
N GLY A 123 -8.38 -0.76 -15.50
CA GLY A 123 -8.81 -1.80 -16.44
C GLY A 123 -8.25 -3.17 -16.09
N PHE A 124 -6.96 -3.23 -15.73
CA PHE A 124 -6.30 -4.45 -15.29
C PHE A 124 -7.01 -5.05 -14.06
N ALA A 125 -7.26 -4.24 -13.03
CA ALA A 125 -7.93 -4.68 -11.81
C ALA A 125 -9.37 -5.14 -12.06
N ALA A 126 -10.12 -4.41 -12.89
CA ALA A 126 -11.50 -4.76 -13.23
C ALA A 126 -11.60 -6.12 -13.93
N SER A 127 -10.75 -6.35 -14.93
CA SER A 127 -10.72 -7.63 -15.66
C SER A 127 -10.23 -8.78 -14.79
N GLN A 128 -9.16 -8.62 -14.01
CA GLN A 128 -8.68 -9.67 -13.09
C GLN A 128 -9.74 -10.04 -12.04
N SER A 129 -10.43 -9.04 -11.50
CA SER A 129 -11.49 -9.22 -10.53
C SER A 129 -12.69 -9.95 -11.12
N ALA A 130 -13.10 -9.60 -12.34
CA ALA A 130 -14.15 -10.31 -13.06
C ALA A 130 -13.77 -11.77 -13.32
N VAL A 131 -12.53 -12.02 -13.75
CA VAL A 131 -12.00 -13.38 -13.97
C VAL A 131 -11.99 -14.19 -12.67
N ALA A 132 -11.66 -13.57 -11.53
CA ALA A 132 -11.69 -14.22 -10.22
C ALA A 132 -13.13 -14.58 -9.81
N LEU A 133 -14.09 -13.65 -9.96
CA LEU A 133 -15.50 -13.86 -9.64
C LEU A 133 -16.16 -14.93 -10.53
N LEU A 134 -15.74 -15.02 -11.79
CA LEU A 134 -16.20 -16.07 -12.72
C LEU A 134 -15.77 -17.48 -12.29
N SER A 135 -14.64 -17.60 -11.60
CA SER A 135 -14.10 -18.90 -11.15
C SER A 135 -14.45 -19.27 -9.71
N ALA A 136 -15.04 -18.36 -8.95
CA ALA A 136 -15.25 -18.53 -7.51
C ALA A 136 -16.73 -18.68 -7.17
N ARG A 137 -17.02 -19.39 -6.07
CA ARG A 137 -18.34 -19.29 -5.43
C ARG A 137 -18.45 -17.90 -4.81
N ILE A 138 -19.55 -17.22 -5.08
CA ILE A 138 -19.76 -15.86 -4.59
C ILE A 138 -20.05 -15.94 -3.09
N ASP A 139 -19.14 -15.38 -2.32
CA ASP A 139 -19.24 -15.22 -0.87
C ASP A 139 -18.73 -13.82 -0.49
N ILE A 140 -19.11 -13.35 0.69
CA ILE A 140 -18.72 -12.06 1.24
C ILE A 140 -17.19 -11.94 1.28
N ASP A 141 -16.48 -13.00 1.64
CA ASP A 141 -15.00 -13.04 1.65
C ASP A 141 -14.41 -12.74 0.27
N VAL A 142 -14.92 -13.40 -0.78
CA VAL A 142 -14.47 -13.19 -2.16
C VAL A 142 -14.77 -11.76 -2.62
N MET A 143 -15.95 -11.23 -2.28
CA MET A 143 -16.33 -9.86 -2.61
C MET A 143 -15.39 -8.84 -1.94
N LEU A 144 -15.05 -9.04 -0.67
CA LEU A 144 -14.13 -8.16 0.06
C LEU A 144 -12.72 -8.18 -0.55
N ARG A 145 -12.20 -9.35 -0.90
CA ARG A 145 -10.89 -9.50 -1.58
C ARG A 145 -10.85 -8.77 -2.92
N VAL A 146 -11.92 -8.92 -3.71
CA VAL A 146 -12.05 -8.24 -5.00
C VAL A 146 -12.13 -6.73 -4.83
N MET A 147 -12.91 -6.22 -3.87
CA MET A 147 -12.98 -4.79 -3.57
C MET A 147 -11.62 -4.22 -3.15
N LEU A 148 -10.88 -4.94 -2.30
CA LEU A 148 -9.54 -4.54 -1.89
C LEU A 148 -8.58 -4.44 -3.09
N LEU A 149 -8.60 -5.43 -3.99
CA LEU A 149 -7.75 -5.42 -5.19
C LEU A 149 -8.13 -4.30 -6.16
N LEU A 150 -9.43 -4.04 -6.36
CA LEU A 150 -9.93 -2.95 -7.21
C LEU A 150 -9.44 -1.57 -6.73
N ILE A 151 -9.31 -1.37 -5.42
CA ILE A 151 -8.80 -0.13 -4.84
C ILE A 151 -7.27 -0.12 -4.84
N ALA A 152 -6.63 -1.23 -4.44
CA ALA A 152 -5.18 -1.29 -4.26
C ALA A 152 -4.42 -1.06 -5.57
N HIS A 153 -4.88 -1.66 -6.67
CA HIS A 153 -4.24 -1.58 -7.97
C HIS A 153 -3.96 -0.14 -8.44
N PRO A 154 -4.97 0.73 -8.63
CA PRO A 154 -4.73 2.11 -9.07
C PRO A 154 -3.89 2.92 -8.08
N LEU A 155 -3.99 2.66 -6.77
CA LEU A 155 -3.13 3.29 -5.77
C LEU A 155 -1.65 2.90 -5.96
N MET A 156 -1.36 1.61 -6.16
CA MET A 156 0.01 1.12 -6.38
C MET A 156 0.61 1.62 -7.68
N SER A 157 -0.15 1.58 -8.78
CA SER A 157 0.37 2.01 -10.08
C SER A 157 0.59 3.52 -10.18
N SER A 158 -0.09 4.31 -9.35
CA SER A 158 0.14 5.74 -9.23
C SER A 158 1.57 6.11 -8.82
N PHE A 159 2.25 5.28 -8.02
CA PHE A 159 3.63 5.54 -7.58
C PHE A 159 4.61 5.57 -8.74
N TRP A 160 4.62 4.53 -9.58
CA TRP A 160 5.48 4.50 -10.76
C TRP A 160 4.96 5.39 -11.88
N GLY A 161 3.65 5.61 -11.98
CA GLY A 161 3.06 6.56 -12.93
C GLY A 161 3.57 7.99 -12.73
N HIS A 162 3.67 8.43 -11.47
CA HIS A 162 4.26 9.72 -11.13
C HIS A 162 5.74 9.82 -11.54
N ALA A 163 6.53 8.76 -11.33
CA ALA A 163 7.91 8.73 -11.76
C ALA A 163 8.03 8.75 -13.29
N LEU A 164 7.20 7.98 -13.98
CA LEU A 164 7.13 7.87 -15.43
C LEU A 164 6.75 9.20 -16.10
N GLY A 165 5.84 9.96 -15.53
CA GLY A 165 5.50 11.32 -15.97
C GLY A 165 6.69 12.30 -15.92
N LYS A 166 7.71 12.05 -15.09
CA LYS A 166 8.96 12.84 -15.10
C LYS A 166 9.93 12.44 -16.21
N MET A 167 9.84 11.20 -16.72
CA MET A 167 10.82 10.62 -17.64
C MET A 167 10.64 11.03 -19.10
N ARG A 168 9.45 11.50 -19.51
CA ARG A 168 9.19 11.92 -20.90
C ARG A 168 10.23 12.93 -21.41
N ARG A 169 10.76 13.79 -20.54
CA ARG A 169 11.82 14.75 -20.89
C ARG A 169 13.15 14.10 -21.30
N PHE A 170 13.44 12.91 -20.79
CA PHE A 170 14.76 12.26 -20.92
C PHE A 170 14.73 10.93 -21.69
N ARG A 171 13.54 10.38 -22.02
CA ARG A 171 13.32 9.14 -22.81
C ARG A 171 13.99 7.86 -22.27
N ILE A 172 14.67 7.91 -21.13
CA ILE A 172 15.41 6.80 -20.50
C ILE A 172 14.77 6.51 -19.13
N PRO A 173 14.62 5.22 -18.73
CA PRO A 173 14.21 4.86 -17.39
C PRO A 173 15.14 5.48 -16.34
N THR A 174 14.56 6.26 -15.44
CA THR A 174 15.28 6.85 -14.31
C THR A 174 15.30 5.87 -13.14
N GLY A 175 16.32 5.97 -12.28
CA GLY A 175 16.38 5.17 -11.05
C GLY A 175 15.13 5.36 -10.16
N SER A 176 14.49 6.53 -10.22
CA SER A 176 13.22 6.78 -9.51
C SER A 176 12.08 5.90 -10.02
N PHE A 177 12.00 5.67 -11.34
CA PHE A 177 10.98 4.78 -11.90
C PHE A 177 11.23 3.34 -11.49
N ILE A 178 12.47 2.86 -11.65
CA ILE A 178 12.87 1.50 -11.26
C ILE A 178 12.51 1.26 -9.79
N LEU A 179 12.93 2.16 -8.88
CA LEU A 179 12.62 2.05 -7.46
C LEU A 179 11.11 2.01 -7.19
N SER A 180 10.34 2.93 -7.77
CA SER A 180 8.89 2.97 -7.56
C SER A 180 8.14 1.76 -8.14
N TRP A 181 8.60 1.24 -9.29
CA TRP A 181 8.05 0.05 -9.92
C TRP A 181 8.37 -1.20 -9.10
N THR A 182 9.61 -1.34 -8.62
CA THR A 182 10.01 -2.43 -7.74
C THR A 182 9.21 -2.40 -6.44
N LEU A 183 9.06 -1.23 -5.81
CA LEU A 183 8.27 -1.10 -4.59
C LEU A 183 6.80 -1.47 -4.83
N ALA A 184 6.18 -0.97 -5.90
CA ALA A 184 4.82 -1.33 -6.27
C ALA A 184 4.69 -2.84 -6.52
N THR A 185 5.68 -3.46 -7.16
CA THR A 185 5.73 -4.90 -7.42
C THR A 185 5.80 -5.72 -6.13
N LEU A 186 6.65 -5.32 -5.18
CA LEU A 186 6.76 -5.99 -3.87
C LEU A 186 5.46 -5.89 -3.08
N VAL A 187 4.88 -4.69 -3.00
CA VAL A 187 3.61 -4.46 -2.30
C VAL A 187 2.46 -5.21 -2.97
N HIS A 188 2.43 -5.26 -4.31
CA HIS A 188 1.44 -6.02 -5.06
C HIS A 188 1.59 -7.52 -4.83
N GLY A 189 2.81 -8.07 -4.82
CA GLY A 189 3.05 -9.48 -4.52
C GLY A 189 2.60 -9.86 -3.11
N LEU A 190 2.88 -8.99 -2.13
CA LEU A 190 2.37 -9.15 -0.77
C LEU A 190 0.83 -9.12 -0.75
N LEU A 191 0.19 -8.15 -1.39
CA LEU A 191 -1.27 -8.06 -1.46
C LEU A 191 -1.90 -9.25 -2.17
N LEU A 192 -1.29 -9.77 -3.23
CA LEU A 192 -1.76 -10.99 -3.90
C LEU A 192 -1.70 -12.18 -2.95
N HIS A 193 -0.61 -12.35 -2.21
CA HIS A 193 -0.49 -13.41 -1.19
C HIS A 193 -1.58 -13.30 -0.12
N LEU A 194 -1.80 -12.09 0.39
CA LEU A 194 -2.81 -11.83 1.42
C LEU A 194 -4.25 -12.05 0.90
N THR A 195 -4.53 -11.60 -0.32
CA THR A 195 -5.89 -11.64 -0.89
C THR A 195 -6.22 -12.99 -1.54
N ARG A 196 -5.24 -13.79 -1.99
CA ARG A 196 -5.47 -15.13 -2.57
C ARG A 196 -5.49 -16.25 -1.53
N SER A 197 -4.89 -16.01 -0.37
CA SER A 197 -5.03 -16.88 0.79
C SER A 197 -6.50 -17.04 1.18
N THR A 198 -6.93 -18.25 1.52
CA THR A 198 -8.31 -18.52 2.01
C THR A 198 -8.57 -18.04 3.44
N SER A 199 -7.55 -17.54 4.13
CA SER A 199 -7.64 -17.12 5.54
C SER A 199 -8.23 -15.72 5.71
N TRP A 200 -9.15 -15.57 6.67
CA TRP A 200 -9.67 -14.28 7.12
C TRP A 200 -8.59 -13.39 7.73
N PHE A 201 -7.59 -13.97 8.40
CA PHE A 201 -6.47 -13.21 8.96
C PHE A 201 -5.65 -12.53 7.87
N ALA A 202 -5.47 -13.20 6.73
CA ALA A 202 -4.78 -12.64 5.57
C ALA A 202 -5.56 -11.44 4.99
N LEU A 203 -6.88 -11.51 4.98
CA LEU A 203 -7.75 -10.42 4.56
C LEU A 203 -7.62 -9.21 5.49
N VAL A 204 -7.66 -9.44 6.81
CA VAL A 204 -7.47 -8.38 7.82
C VAL A 204 -6.09 -7.73 7.67
N ALA A 205 -5.04 -8.50 7.40
CA ALA A 205 -3.69 -7.99 7.17
C ALA A 205 -3.54 -7.11 5.91
N ALA A 206 -4.42 -7.29 4.92
CA ALA A 206 -4.38 -6.49 3.69
C ALA A 206 -4.86 -5.04 3.92
N PHE A 207 -5.74 -4.79 4.89
CA PHE A 207 -6.26 -3.44 5.20
C PHE A 207 -5.17 -2.45 5.62
N PRO A 208 -4.24 -2.79 6.53
CA PRO A 208 -3.07 -1.99 6.85
C PRO A 208 -2.26 -1.60 5.60
N VAL A 209 -1.94 -2.58 4.75
CA VAL A 209 -1.18 -2.33 3.51
C VAL A 209 -1.92 -1.35 2.60
N LEU A 210 -3.23 -1.55 2.44
CA LEU A 210 -4.09 -0.65 1.68
C LEU A 210 -4.15 0.76 2.29
N GLY A 211 -4.25 0.87 3.61
CA GLY A 211 -4.24 2.13 4.34
C GLY A 211 -2.93 2.89 4.12
N GLY A 212 -1.80 2.20 4.17
CA GLY A 212 -0.48 2.78 3.86
C GLY A 212 -0.38 3.27 2.42
N LEU A 213 -0.87 2.48 1.45
CA LEU A 213 -0.94 2.87 0.04
C LEU A 213 -1.85 4.08 -0.19
N ALA A 214 -3.03 4.10 0.41
CA ALA A 214 -3.99 5.19 0.31
C ALA A 214 -3.42 6.48 0.91
N PHE A 215 -2.79 6.39 2.08
CA PHE A 215 -2.12 7.52 2.72
C PHE A 215 -1.00 8.09 1.84
N ALA A 216 -0.09 7.23 1.36
CA ALA A 216 1.04 7.66 0.56
C ALA A 216 0.60 8.22 -0.81
N THR A 217 -0.41 7.63 -1.45
CA THR A 217 -1.00 8.15 -2.70
C THR A 217 -1.71 9.48 -2.47
N GLY A 218 -2.51 9.60 -1.39
CA GLY A 218 -3.20 10.84 -1.04
C GLY A 218 -2.24 11.97 -0.72
N TRP A 219 -1.15 11.69 -0.02
CA TRP A 219 -0.09 12.67 0.24
C TRP A 219 0.61 13.11 -1.04
N ALA A 220 0.97 12.16 -1.93
CA ALA A 220 1.57 12.47 -3.23
C ALA A 220 0.62 13.29 -4.13
N ALA A 221 -0.67 12.95 -4.13
CA ALA A 221 -1.70 13.68 -4.86
C ALA A 221 -1.84 15.13 -4.34
N ARG A 222 -1.79 15.34 -3.02
CA ARG A 222 -1.81 16.69 -2.43
C ARG A 222 -0.59 17.51 -2.84
N ASP A 223 0.63 16.94 -2.81
CA ASP A 223 1.84 17.64 -3.27
C ASP A 223 1.76 18.01 -4.76
N LEU A 224 1.22 17.11 -5.60
CA LEU A 224 0.98 17.39 -7.01
C LEU A 224 -0.02 18.54 -7.21
N LEU A 225 -1.17 18.48 -6.54
CA LEU A 225 -2.21 19.51 -6.63
C LEU A 225 -1.71 20.87 -6.12
N ALA A 226 -0.91 20.91 -5.06
CA ALA A 226 -0.33 22.14 -4.55
C ALA A 226 0.60 22.82 -5.58
N ARG A 227 1.36 22.05 -6.35
CA ARG A 227 2.23 22.59 -7.42
C ARG A 227 1.41 23.20 -8.57
N PHE A 228 0.27 22.59 -8.90
CA PHE A 228 -0.65 23.14 -9.88
C PHE A 228 -1.30 24.43 -9.38
N ALA A 229 -1.66 24.49 -8.10
CA ALA A 229 -2.23 25.70 -7.49
C ALA A 229 -1.25 26.89 -7.49
N VAL A 230 0.05 26.67 -7.35
CA VAL A 230 1.08 27.73 -7.45
C VAL A 230 1.27 28.22 -8.90
N SER A 231 1.05 27.33 -9.87
CA SER A 231 1.19 27.66 -11.29
C SER A 231 -0.06 28.37 -11.86
N ALA A 232 -1.22 28.15 -11.25
CA ALA A 232 -2.43 28.91 -11.51
C ALA A 232 -2.37 30.25 -10.74
N ARG A 233 -2.68 31.37 -11.41
CA ARG A 233 -2.66 32.73 -10.82
C ARG A 233 -3.30 32.78 -9.41
N PRO A 234 -2.79 33.62 -8.50
CA PRO A 234 -3.26 33.69 -7.12
C PRO A 234 -4.71 34.20 -7.09
N SER A 235 -5.65 33.29 -6.84
CA SER A 235 -7.06 33.59 -6.64
C SER A 235 -7.44 33.19 -5.22
N ARG A 236 -7.75 34.20 -4.41
CA ARG A 236 -8.32 34.22 -3.04
C ARG A 236 -8.04 33.00 -2.15
N GLN A 237 -7.16 33.24 -1.17
CA GLN A 237 -6.81 32.38 -0.05
C GLN A 237 -8.06 31.81 0.67
N SER A 238 -8.15 30.49 0.70
CA SER A 238 -9.08 29.74 1.53
C SER A 238 -8.55 29.65 2.97
N MET A 239 -9.38 30.02 3.94
CA MET A 239 -9.11 30.04 5.39
C MET A 239 -8.90 28.65 6.03
N LEU A 240 -8.84 27.55 5.26
CA LEU A 240 -8.71 26.19 5.79
C LEU A 240 -7.26 25.73 6.06
N SER A 241 -6.29 26.64 6.09
CA SER A 241 -4.88 26.34 6.40
C SER A 241 -4.56 26.51 7.90
N LEU A 242 -5.29 25.80 8.77
CA LEU A 242 -5.01 25.85 10.22
C LEU A 242 -3.82 24.97 10.64
N LEU A 243 -3.30 24.12 9.75
CA LEU A 243 -2.03 23.42 9.92
C LEU A 243 -1.31 23.42 8.57
N PRO A 244 -0.21 24.17 8.38
CA PRO A 244 0.62 24.03 7.20
C PRO A 244 1.19 22.61 7.20
N SER A 245 0.58 21.72 6.40
CA SER A 245 1.11 20.38 6.21
C SER A 245 2.50 20.48 5.59
N PRO A 246 3.52 19.78 6.10
CA PRO A 246 4.87 19.91 5.61
C PRO A 246 4.93 19.52 4.13
N SER A 247 5.39 20.44 3.28
CA SER A 247 5.59 20.15 1.86
C SER A 247 6.72 19.13 1.68
N LEU A 248 6.71 18.35 0.60
CA LEU A 248 7.82 17.42 0.29
C LEU A 248 9.17 18.14 0.22
N HIS A 249 9.16 19.40 -0.19
CA HIS A 249 10.35 20.22 -0.21
C HIS A 249 10.80 20.60 1.20
N ALA A 250 9.88 20.96 2.10
CA ALA A 250 10.18 21.20 3.51
C ALA A 250 10.71 19.93 4.20
N VAL A 251 10.08 18.77 3.96
CA VAL A 251 10.58 17.47 4.46
C VAL A 251 11.96 17.18 3.89
N ARG A 252 12.16 17.29 2.57
CA ARG A 252 13.48 17.06 1.94
C ARG A 252 14.53 18.07 2.42
N HIS A 253 14.15 19.30 2.67
CA HIS A 253 15.03 20.35 3.18
C HIS A 253 15.39 20.07 4.64
N ALA A 254 14.44 19.64 5.48
CA ALA A 254 14.69 19.16 6.84
C ALA A 254 15.61 17.91 6.84
N LEU A 255 15.45 17.02 5.86
CA LEU A 255 16.35 15.87 5.67
C LEU A 255 17.75 16.26 5.15
N ARG A 256 17.90 17.45 4.56
CA ARG A 256 19.18 17.92 3.96
C ARG A 256 19.95 18.90 4.84
N ARG A 257 19.25 19.72 5.64
CA ARG A 257 19.86 20.55 6.69
C ARG A 257 19.85 19.78 8.00
N THR A 258 20.73 18.80 8.12
CA THR A 258 21.15 18.34 9.44
C THR A 258 22.39 19.17 9.78
N ASP A 259 22.17 20.40 10.28
CA ASP A 259 23.26 21.23 10.82
C ASP A 259 23.90 20.53 12.04
N ARG A 260 23.23 19.51 12.59
CA ARG A 260 23.77 18.55 13.55
C ARG A 260 23.98 17.18 12.90
N PRO A 261 25.12 16.51 13.16
CA PRO A 261 25.34 15.15 12.66
C PRO A 261 24.31 14.17 13.25
N ILE A 262 23.87 13.21 12.44
CA ILE A 262 22.99 12.12 12.88
C ILE A 262 23.71 11.34 14.00
N MET A 263 23.11 11.31 15.19
CA MET A 263 23.71 10.64 16.32
C MET A 263 23.32 9.16 16.35
N VAL A 264 24.24 8.30 15.88
CA VAL A 264 24.00 6.84 15.78
C VAL A 264 23.56 6.21 17.11
N HIS A 265 24.07 6.70 18.24
CA HIS A 265 23.65 6.19 19.55
C HIS A 265 22.16 6.43 19.83
N TRP A 266 21.59 7.55 19.39
CA TRP A 266 20.15 7.81 19.51
C TRP A 266 19.30 6.90 18.62
N ILE A 267 19.84 6.44 17.49
CA ILE A 267 19.17 5.42 16.65
C ILE A 267 19.03 4.11 17.42
N VAL A 268 20.11 3.67 18.09
CA VAL A 268 20.11 2.43 18.88
C VAL A 268 19.21 2.56 20.11
N VAL A 269 19.36 3.65 20.88
CA VAL A 269 18.51 3.94 22.05
C VAL A 269 17.04 4.04 21.65
N GLY A 270 16.76 4.69 20.53
CA GLY A 270 15.41 4.81 20.00
C GLY A 270 14.85 3.46 19.60
N ALA A 271 15.62 2.58 18.95
CA ALA A 271 15.16 1.24 18.60
C ALA A 271 14.81 0.40 19.86
N LEU A 272 15.64 0.49 20.91
CA LEU A 272 15.36 -0.14 22.20
C LEU A 272 14.11 0.46 22.85
N THR A 273 13.94 1.78 22.78
CA THR A 273 12.75 2.48 23.30
C THR A 273 11.50 2.05 22.56
N THR A 274 11.53 1.97 21.22
CA THR A 274 10.40 1.48 20.42
C THR A 274 10.02 0.06 20.81
N THR A 275 11.01 -0.82 20.95
CA THR A 275 10.78 -2.21 21.37
C THR A 275 10.20 -2.30 22.78
N GLY A 276 10.72 -1.50 23.72
CA GLY A 276 10.21 -1.40 25.09
C GLY A 276 8.77 -0.92 25.14
N VAL A 277 8.45 0.18 24.44
CA VAL A 277 7.08 0.72 24.36
C VAL A 277 6.13 -0.28 23.70
N MET A 278 6.56 -0.99 22.65
CA MET A 278 5.76 -2.07 22.04
C MET A 278 5.42 -3.14 23.07
N LEU A 279 6.41 -3.64 23.81
CA LEU A 279 6.20 -4.66 24.84
C LEU A 279 5.25 -4.15 25.94
N THR A 280 5.47 -2.93 26.44
CA THR A 280 4.59 -2.31 27.45
C THR A 280 3.16 -2.20 26.94
N MET A 281 2.95 -1.75 25.71
CA MET A 281 1.62 -1.63 25.12
C MET A 281 0.93 -2.98 24.94
N VAL A 282 1.66 -4.03 24.55
CA VAL A 282 1.12 -5.40 24.49
C VAL A 282 0.73 -5.91 25.88
N VAL A 283 1.57 -5.71 26.90
CA VAL A 283 1.25 -6.11 28.29
C VAL A 283 -0.01 -5.38 28.78
N LEU A 284 -0.12 -4.07 28.52
CA LEU A 284 -1.31 -3.29 28.85
C LEU A 284 -2.55 -3.77 28.09
N ALA A 285 -2.41 -4.14 26.82
CA ALA A 285 -3.49 -4.69 26.00
C ALA A 285 -4.02 -6.01 26.58
N VAL A 286 -3.12 -6.92 26.94
CA VAL A 286 -3.47 -8.22 27.54
C VAL A 286 -4.11 -8.03 28.90
N TRP A 287 -3.53 -7.18 29.75
CA TRP A 287 -4.09 -6.87 31.06
C TRP A 287 -5.49 -6.26 30.94
N PHE A 288 -5.68 -5.25 30.09
CA PHE A 288 -6.97 -4.63 29.85
C PHE A 288 -7.99 -5.63 29.28
N GLY A 289 -7.57 -6.44 28.30
CA GLY A 289 -8.43 -7.47 27.74
C GLY A 289 -8.89 -8.47 28.80
N HIS A 290 -8.01 -8.90 29.71
CA HIS A 290 -8.38 -9.78 30.82
C HIS A 290 -9.40 -9.13 31.77
N GLN A 291 -9.28 -7.82 32.05
CA GLN A 291 -10.27 -7.09 32.85
C GLN A 291 -11.66 -7.04 32.20
N VAL A 292 -11.73 -7.08 30.87
CA VAL A 292 -12.99 -7.09 30.10
C VAL A 292 -13.47 -8.51 29.78
N GLY A 293 -12.78 -9.54 30.30
CA GLY A 293 -13.14 -10.95 30.07
C GLY A 293 -12.81 -11.46 28.67
N LEU A 294 -11.84 -10.85 27.97
CA LEU A 294 -11.35 -11.35 26.69
C LEU A 294 -10.46 -12.57 26.90
N ASP A 295 -10.76 -13.66 26.19
CA ASP A 295 -9.97 -14.89 26.20
C ASP A 295 -8.90 -14.85 25.09
N PHE A 296 -7.64 -14.60 25.48
CA PHE A 296 -6.50 -14.60 24.54
C PHE A 296 -6.08 -16.01 24.10
N SER A 297 -6.48 -17.07 24.82
CA SER A 297 -6.19 -18.45 24.40
C SER A 297 -6.93 -18.83 23.11
N ALA A 298 -8.00 -18.10 22.78
CA ALA A 298 -8.70 -18.24 21.51
C ALA A 298 -7.81 -17.89 20.29
N ILE A 299 -6.76 -17.08 20.46
CA ILE A 299 -5.81 -16.79 19.38
C ILE A 299 -4.94 -18.03 19.08
N GLU A 300 -4.51 -18.75 20.13
CA GLU A 300 -3.61 -19.90 20.01
C GLU A 300 -4.32 -21.13 19.43
N ARG A 301 -5.62 -21.30 19.72
CA ARG A 301 -6.39 -22.47 19.27
C ARG A 301 -6.74 -22.47 17.77
N GLU A 302 -6.20 -21.52 17.00
CA GLU A 302 -6.54 -21.27 15.60
C GLU A 302 -8.07 -21.18 15.35
N ASP A 303 -8.83 -20.82 16.38
CA ASP A 303 -10.28 -20.71 16.29
C ASP A 303 -10.60 -19.54 15.36
N THR A 304 -11.04 -19.82 14.14
CA THR A 304 -11.48 -18.80 13.16
C THR A 304 -12.80 -18.12 13.57
N THR A 305 -13.21 -18.27 14.84
CA THR A 305 -14.44 -17.66 15.36
C THR A 305 -14.23 -16.17 15.61
N ALA A 306 -15.34 -15.42 15.57
CA ALA A 306 -15.37 -13.99 15.85
C ALA A 306 -14.77 -13.61 17.23
N ARG A 307 -14.65 -14.58 18.15
CA ARG A 307 -14.08 -14.38 19.49
C ARG A 307 -12.58 -14.14 19.47
N ALA A 308 -11.83 -14.74 18.54
CA ALA A 308 -10.39 -14.53 18.42
C ALA A 308 -10.03 -13.16 17.79
N ILE A 309 -10.98 -12.54 17.05
CA ILE A 309 -10.76 -11.27 16.35
C ILE A 309 -10.55 -10.13 17.34
N VAL A 310 -11.37 -10.03 18.39
CA VAL A 310 -11.33 -8.88 19.32
C VAL A 310 -9.98 -8.80 20.05
N PRO A 311 -9.47 -9.88 20.69
CA PRO A 311 -8.14 -9.88 21.31
C PRO A 311 -7.00 -9.58 20.33
N LEU A 312 -7.08 -10.10 19.10
CA LEU A 312 -6.08 -9.88 18.06
C LEU A 312 -6.05 -8.41 17.62
N VAL A 313 -7.22 -7.80 17.39
CA VAL A 313 -7.34 -6.37 17.05
C VAL A 313 -6.78 -5.52 18.19
N LEU A 314 -7.09 -5.85 19.44
CA LEU A 314 -6.60 -5.12 20.61
C LEU A 314 -5.06 -5.13 20.67
N ILE A 315 -4.42 -6.30 20.52
CA ILE A 315 -2.95 -6.40 20.47
C ILE A 315 -2.38 -5.61 19.29
N THR A 316 -2.98 -5.75 18.11
CA THR A 316 -2.51 -5.08 16.88
C THR A 316 -2.56 -3.56 17.03
N VAL A 317 -3.67 -3.02 17.52
CA VAL A 317 -3.84 -1.57 17.75
C VAL A 317 -2.84 -1.07 18.78
N SER A 318 -2.62 -1.81 19.88
CA SER A 318 -1.65 -1.45 20.90
C SER A 318 -0.21 -1.43 20.37
N ILE A 319 0.17 -2.40 19.54
CA ILE A 319 1.48 -2.40 18.86
C ILE A 319 1.62 -1.19 17.94
N LEU A 320 0.59 -0.87 17.15
CA LEU A 320 0.62 0.29 16.26
C LEU A 320 0.69 1.61 17.04
N ALA A 321 0.01 1.71 18.18
CA ALA A 321 0.05 2.87 19.07
C ALA A 321 1.42 3.07 19.75
N ALA A 322 2.26 2.04 19.81
CA ALA A 322 3.62 2.15 20.35
C ALA A 322 4.54 3.02 19.48
N PHE A 323 4.37 2.99 18.16
CA PHE A 323 5.21 3.76 17.22
C PHE A 323 5.10 5.28 17.40
N PRO A 324 3.91 5.92 17.40
CA PRO A 324 3.81 7.36 17.60
C PRO A 324 4.27 7.77 19.02
N VAL A 325 3.96 6.97 20.04
CA VAL A 325 4.43 7.24 21.42
C VAL A 325 5.96 7.19 21.48
N SER A 326 6.57 6.16 20.91
CA SER A 326 8.03 6.04 20.86
C SER A 326 8.67 7.17 20.06
N GLY A 327 8.12 7.54 18.89
CA GLY A 327 8.62 8.64 18.08
C GLY A 327 8.63 9.96 18.85
N TYR A 328 7.56 10.24 19.60
CA TYR A 328 7.46 11.41 20.48
C TYR A 328 8.54 11.40 21.57
N LEU A 329 8.66 10.29 22.30
CA LEU A 329 9.63 10.15 23.41
C LEU A 329 11.08 10.30 22.94
N ILE A 330 11.44 9.66 21.81
CA ILE A 330 12.79 9.74 21.25
C ILE A 330 13.13 11.18 20.85
N THR A 331 12.19 11.88 20.22
CA THR A 331 12.41 13.27 19.79
C THR A 331 12.62 14.17 21.01
N LYS A 332 11.79 14.04 22.04
CA LYS A 332 11.93 14.78 23.30
C LYS A 332 13.23 14.48 24.04
N ALA A 333 13.65 13.21 24.07
CA ALA A 333 14.87 12.80 24.76
C ALA A 333 16.14 13.22 24.02
N SER A 334 16.14 13.12 22.69
CA SER A 334 17.29 13.51 21.85
C SER A 334 17.45 15.02 21.73
N GLY A 335 16.39 15.80 21.96
CA GLY A 335 16.38 17.24 21.65
C GLY A 335 16.69 17.50 20.18
N SER A 336 16.28 16.57 19.31
CA SER A 336 16.53 16.66 17.87
C SER A 336 15.50 17.59 17.22
N ASP A 337 15.98 18.48 16.35
CA ASP A 337 15.12 19.34 15.52
C ASP A 337 14.65 18.60 14.25
N ASN A 338 14.82 17.28 14.19
CA ASN A 338 14.54 16.48 12.99
C ASN A 338 13.84 15.16 13.32
N VAL A 339 13.07 14.66 12.35
CA VAL A 339 12.30 13.41 12.46
C VAL A 339 13.13 12.18 12.03
N LEU A 340 14.35 12.38 11.53
CA LEU A 340 15.14 11.33 10.92
C LEU A 340 15.67 10.33 11.97
N GLU A 341 16.15 10.81 13.11
CA GLU A 341 16.63 9.93 14.19
C GLU A 341 15.52 8.99 14.70
N PRO A 342 14.31 9.46 15.05
CA PRO A 342 13.18 8.60 15.38
C PRO A 342 12.76 7.65 14.25
N ALA A 343 12.79 8.11 13.00
CA ALA A 343 12.41 7.29 11.84
C ALA A 343 13.39 6.13 11.61
N LEU A 344 14.70 6.39 11.70
CA LEU A 344 15.73 5.37 11.62
C LEU A 344 15.68 4.41 12.81
N SER A 345 15.39 4.94 14.02
CA SER A 345 15.17 4.15 15.22
C SER A 345 14.03 3.14 15.05
N ALA A 346 12.88 3.61 14.58
CA ALA A 346 11.72 2.77 14.31
C ALA A 346 12.03 1.74 13.22
N THR A 347 12.76 2.12 12.16
CA THR A 347 13.19 1.20 11.10
C THR A 347 14.08 0.09 11.66
N LEU A 348 15.05 0.43 12.50
CA LEU A 348 15.94 -0.53 13.13
C LEU A 348 15.18 -1.46 14.09
N ALA A 349 14.24 -0.94 14.88
CA ALA A 349 13.37 -1.74 15.73
C ALA A 349 12.52 -2.72 14.93
N ILE A 350 11.88 -2.24 13.85
CA ILE A 350 11.09 -3.08 12.94
C ILE A 350 11.98 -4.17 12.34
N ALA A 351 13.18 -3.84 11.85
CA ALA A 351 14.10 -4.82 11.29
C ALA A 351 14.52 -5.88 12.33
N ALA A 352 14.82 -5.46 13.56
CA ALA A 352 15.16 -6.39 14.64
C ALA A 352 13.99 -7.33 14.99
N VAL A 353 12.77 -6.80 15.10
CA VAL A 353 11.56 -7.58 15.31
C VAL A 353 11.30 -8.53 14.14
N LEU A 354 11.47 -8.08 12.90
CA LEU A 354 11.34 -8.91 11.70
C LEU A 354 12.36 -10.06 11.71
N ILE A 355 13.61 -9.82 12.08
CA ILE A 355 14.63 -10.88 12.16
C ILE A 355 14.26 -11.90 13.24
N MET A 356 13.88 -11.43 14.44
CA MET A 356 13.43 -12.29 15.54
C MET A 356 12.21 -13.13 15.14
N LEU A 357 11.19 -12.50 14.54
CA LEU A 357 10.00 -13.20 14.06
C LEU A 357 10.29 -14.12 12.88
N GLY A 358 11.19 -13.76 11.98
CA GLY A 358 11.58 -14.60 10.85
C GLY A 358 12.22 -15.91 11.29
N ILE A 359 12.95 -15.89 12.41
CA ILE A 359 13.54 -17.10 13.03
C ILE A 359 12.46 -17.91 13.77
N ALA A 360 11.56 -17.25 14.49
CA ALA A 360 10.58 -17.93 15.35
C ALA A 360 9.32 -18.42 14.59
N ALA A 361 8.80 -17.61 13.68
CA ALA A 361 7.52 -17.82 13.00
C ALA A 361 7.50 -17.08 11.64
N PRO A 362 7.81 -17.76 10.52
CA PRO A 362 7.83 -17.16 9.18
C PRO A 362 6.51 -16.48 8.77
N VAL A 363 5.38 -16.93 9.33
CA VAL A 363 4.07 -16.31 9.09
C VAL A 363 3.99 -14.92 9.74
N ALA A 364 4.53 -14.76 10.94
CA ALA A 364 4.55 -13.48 11.65
C ALA A 364 5.40 -12.43 10.92
N LEU A 365 6.46 -12.87 10.22
CA LEU A 365 7.26 -12.01 9.35
C LEU A 365 6.42 -11.32 8.27
N VAL A 366 5.47 -12.04 7.65
CA VAL A 366 4.60 -11.49 6.60
C VAL A 366 3.71 -10.38 7.15
N PHE A 367 3.11 -10.59 8.33
CA PHE A 367 2.32 -9.55 8.99
C PHE A 367 3.19 -8.35 9.37
N ALA A 368 4.32 -8.59 10.03
CA ALA A 368 5.21 -7.51 10.44
C ALA A 368 5.70 -6.68 9.23
N LEU A 369 5.98 -7.32 8.09
CA LEU A 369 6.32 -6.63 6.84
C LEU A 369 5.14 -5.80 6.31
N ALA A 370 3.91 -6.32 6.40
CA ALA A 370 2.70 -5.62 6.01
C ALA A 370 2.43 -4.36 6.86
N PHE A 371 2.74 -4.41 8.16
CA PHE A 371 2.55 -3.28 9.08
C PHE A 371 3.73 -2.30 9.10
N ALA A 372 4.91 -2.69 8.63
CA ALA A 372 6.14 -1.87 8.70
C ALA A 372 5.99 -0.45 8.13
N PRO A 373 5.35 -0.21 6.96
CA PRO A 373 5.19 1.15 6.44
C PRO A 373 4.30 2.04 7.32
N ILE A 374 3.26 1.47 7.91
CA ILE A 374 2.35 2.19 8.82
C ILE A 374 3.07 2.53 10.11
N ALA A 375 3.75 1.55 10.70
CA ALA A 375 4.57 1.71 11.88
C ALA A 375 5.60 2.83 11.70
N PHE A 376 6.31 2.84 10.57
CA PHE A 376 7.25 3.91 10.22
C PHE A 376 6.57 5.28 10.11
N GLY A 377 5.44 5.37 9.40
CA GLY A 377 4.68 6.61 9.25
C GLY A 377 4.16 7.15 10.59
N LEU A 378 3.68 6.27 11.46
CA LEU A 378 3.21 6.61 12.80
C LEU A 378 4.35 7.10 13.69
N ALA A 379 5.53 6.45 13.63
CA ALA A 379 6.71 6.89 14.36
C ALA A 379 7.16 8.30 13.91
N CYS A 380 7.19 8.55 12.60
CA CYS A 380 7.49 9.87 12.07
C CYS A 380 6.45 10.92 12.53
N SER A 381 5.18 10.55 12.57
CA SER A 381 4.10 11.43 13.03
C SER A 381 4.25 11.78 14.50
N GLY A 382 4.54 10.79 15.35
CA GLY A 382 4.80 10.99 16.78
C GLY A 382 6.01 11.89 17.03
N ALA A 383 7.09 11.67 16.28
CA ALA A 383 8.28 12.50 16.33
C ALA A 383 8.01 13.96 15.96
N TRP A 384 7.20 14.20 14.92
CA TRP A 384 6.79 15.55 14.54
C TRP A 384 6.08 16.32 15.67
N PHE A 385 5.28 15.63 16.49
CA PHE A 385 4.66 16.23 17.69
C PHE A 385 5.65 16.47 18.83
N GLY A 386 6.79 15.76 18.84
CA GLY A 386 7.83 15.89 19.85
C GLY A 386 8.80 17.06 19.60
N LEU A 387 8.83 17.61 18.39
CA LEU A 387 9.67 18.76 18.04
C LEU A 387 9.28 19.99 18.88
N ASP A 388 10.24 20.58 19.57
CA ASP A 388 10.06 21.86 20.25
C ASP A 388 9.89 22.96 19.19
N LYS A 389 8.77 23.67 19.24
CA LYS A 389 8.42 24.74 18.30
C LYS A 389 8.87 26.10 18.79
#